data_AF-F7NJG6-F1
#
_entry.id   AF-F7NJG6-F1
#
_cell.length_a   1.000
_cell.length_b   1.000
_cell.length_c   1.000
_cell.angle_alpha   90.00
_cell.angle_beta   90.00
_cell.angle_gamma   90.00
#
_symmetry.space_group_name_H-M   'P 1'
#
loop_
_entity.id
_entity.type
_entity.pdbx_description
1 polymer ?
#
loop_
_entity_poly.entity_id
_entity_poly.type
_entity_poly.pdbx_seq_one_letter_code
_entity_poly.pdbx_strand_id
1 'polypeptide(L)'
;MLQALEYKDILADIEENDLLNDTIGILLARPKSDAGRSIVDNLPYYHHRSGKNINFYLPGYGAYWNNAYPDEEHIVSIEGTMWSFSYSMYAKFIEDLEKESRWKYSGESELILLDYHNKKLDYSKILVFHLDAMLQDKTITSVNSFFEKVFRYFAQNSTIEKFRNRVGFKTLGQVTLDTILEKLPFNLGTLFVKAKHYVIIDEAKR
;
A
#
# COMPACT_ATOMS: atom_id res chain seq x y z
N MET A 1 3.47 -5.81 5.93
CA MET A 1 2.70 -4.65 6.45
C MET A 1 3.60 -3.87 7.38
N LEU A 2 3.73 -2.57 7.17
CA LEU A 2 4.67 -1.67 7.84
C LEU A 2 3.94 -0.43 8.34
N GLN A 3 4.36 0.09 9.49
CA GLN A 3 3.86 1.36 9.99
C GLN A 3 4.40 2.52 9.17
N ALA A 4 3.62 3.58 9.03
CA ALA A 4 4.08 4.85 8.44
C ALA A 4 3.31 5.99 9.10
N LEU A 5 3.84 6.53 10.17
CA LEU A 5 3.20 7.63 10.90
C LEU A 5 3.40 8.95 10.16
N GLU A 6 4.62 9.16 9.68
CA GLU A 6 5.01 10.29 8.86
C GLU A 6 5.52 9.81 7.51
N TYR A 7 5.43 10.68 6.51
CA TYR A 7 5.94 10.41 5.17
C TYR A 7 7.42 9.97 5.17
N LYS A 8 8.24 10.61 6.03
CA LYS A 8 9.66 10.31 6.19
C LYS A 8 9.93 8.89 6.69
N ASP A 9 8.96 8.24 7.36
CA ASP A 9 9.14 6.89 7.89
C ASP A 9 9.27 5.88 6.75
N ILE A 10 8.57 6.11 5.63
CA ILE A 10 8.71 5.32 4.41
C ILE A 10 10.14 5.43 3.86
N LEU A 11 10.67 6.66 3.80
CA LEU A 11 12.02 6.90 3.28
C LEU A 11 13.10 6.30 4.18
N ALA A 12 12.94 6.40 5.50
CA ALA A 12 13.83 5.79 6.47
C ALA A 12 13.85 4.26 6.35
N ASP A 13 12.67 3.64 6.25
CA ASP A 13 12.55 2.18 6.08
C ASP A 13 13.16 1.70 4.75
N ILE A 14 12.95 2.43 3.65
CA ILE A 14 13.60 2.14 2.36
C ILE A 14 15.13 2.22 2.47
N GLU A 15 15.64 3.23 3.18
CA GLU A 15 17.08 3.40 3.37
C GLU A 15 17.70 2.31 4.25
N GLU A 16 17.06 1.94 5.36
CA GLU A 16 17.54 0.92 6.30
C GLU A 16 17.59 -0.48 5.66
N ASN A 17 16.65 -0.79 4.76
CA ASN A 17 16.54 -2.12 4.16
C ASN A 17 17.33 -2.29 2.84
N ASP A 18 18.15 -1.30 2.45
CA ASP A 18 18.91 -1.25 1.18
C ASP A 18 18.08 -1.65 -0.04
N LEU A 19 16.83 -1.20 -0.03
CA LEU A 19 15.85 -1.42 -1.06
C LEU A 19 16.25 -0.58 -2.29
N LEU A 20 16.68 -1.26 -3.37
CA LEU A 20 17.23 -0.59 -4.55
C LEU A 20 16.15 -0.07 -5.48
N ASN A 21 15.23 -0.93 -5.93
CA ASN A 21 14.00 -0.55 -6.67
C ASN A 21 12.90 -1.61 -6.45
N ASP A 22 11.66 -1.19 -6.28
CA ASP A 22 10.45 -2.05 -6.20
C ASP A 22 9.19 -1.19 -6.35
N THR A 23 8.01 -1.83 -6.35
CA THR A 23 6.73 -1.15 -6.11
C THR A 23 6.39 -1.24 -4.61
N ILE A 24 5.97 -0.12 -4.01
CA ILE A 24 5.37 -0.10 -2.67
C ILE A 24 3.86 0.15 -2.76
N GLY A 25 3.15 -0.30 -1.73
CA GLY A 25 1.75 0.06 -1.51
C GLY A 25 1.61 1.03 -0.35
N ILE A 26 0.90 2.12 -0.53
CA ILE A 26 0.40 2.98 0.55
C ILE A 26 -1.08 2.67 0.69
N LEU A 27 -1.49 2.15 1.85
CA LEU A 27 -2.86 1.75 2.10
C LEU A 27 -3.53 2.72 3.06
N LEU A 28 -4.27 3.66 2.48
CA LEU A 28 -5.06 4.65 3.18
C LEU A 28 -6.41 4.04 3.56
N ALA A 29 -6.60 3.73 4.84
CA ALA A 29 -7.84 3.13 5.31
C ALA A 29 -8.12 3.58 6.74
N ARG A 30 -9.24 4.28 6.95
CA ARG A 30 -9.67 4.64 8.31
C ARG A 30 -10.30 3.40 8.97
N PRO A 31 -10.03 3.08 10.24
CA PRO A 31 -10.50 1.84 10.86
C PRO A 31 -12.03 1.64 10.83
N LYS A 32 -12.78 2.75 10.74
CA LYS A 32 -14.24 2.80 10.81
C LYS A 32 -14.92 3.06 9.45
N SER A 33 -14.19 3.14 8.33
CA SER A 33 -14.80 3.16 6.98
C SER A 33 -15.23 1.75 6.54
N ASP A 34 -16.06 1.67 5.50
CA ASP A 34 -16.62 0.39 5.03
C ASP A 34 -15.53 -0.56 4.57
N ALA A 35 -14.65 -0.14 3.65
CA ALA A 35 -13.48 -0.93 3.26
C ALA A 35 -12.47 -1.04 4.40
N GLY A 36 -12.29 0.03 5.18
CA GLY A 36 -11.26 0.12 6.23
C GLY A 36 -11.46 -0.89 7.36
N ARG A 37 -12.70 -1.11 7.81
CA ARG A 37 -12.99 -2.17 8.80
C ARG A 37 -12.57 -3.54 8.28
N SER A 38 -12.93 -3.89 7.04
CA SER A 38 -12.55 -5.17 6.44
C SER A 38 -11.02 -5.32 6.32
N ILE A 39 -10.31 -4.23 6.03
CA ILE A 39 -8.84 -4.24 5.96
C ILE A 39 -8.24 -4.47 7.33
N VAL A 40 -8.65 -3.67 8.32
CA VAL A 40 -8.17 -3.70 9.69
C VAL A 40 -8.33 -5.07 10.32
N ASP A 41 -9.53 -5.65 10.22
CA ASP A 41 -9.84 -6.96 10.81
C ASP A 41 -8.95 -8.08 10.24
N ASN A 42 -8.39 -7.86 9.04
CA ASN A 42 -7.57 -8.83 8.33
C ASN A 42 -6.07 -8.44 8.29
N LEU A 43 -5.64 -7.38 8.97
CA LEU A 43 -4.24 -6.97 9.02
C LEU A 43 -3.28 -8.07 9.49
N PRO A 44 -3.59 -8.88 10.51
CA PRO A 44 -2.71 -10.00 10.90
C PRO A 44 -2.52 -11.01 9.77
N TYR A 45 -3.61 -11.34 9.05
CA TYR A 45 -3.54 -12.21 7.88
C TYR A 45 -2.73 -11.57 6.75
N TYR A 46 -2.99 -10.30 6.44
CA TYR A 46 -2.26 -9.58 5.40
C TYR A 46 -0.77 -9.44 5.69
N HIS A 47 -0.39 -9.25 6.95
CA HIS A 47 1.00 -9.20 7.38
C HIS A 47 1.76 -10.47 6.98
N HIS A 48 1.20 -11.64 7.27
CA HIS A 48 1.80 -12.91 6.86
C HIS A 48 1.70 -13.16 5.35
N ARG A 49 0.56 -12.79 4.75
CA ARG A 49 0.23 -13.13 3.37
C ARG A 49 1.00 -12.30 2.35
N SER A 50 1.30 -11.03 2.64
CA SER A 50 2.13 -10.17 1.77
C SER A 50 3.57 -10.68 1.71
N GLY A 51 4.05 -11.31 2.81
CA GLY A 51 5.41 -11.85 2.90
C GLY A 51 6.47 -10.80 2.58
N LYS A 52 7.51 -11.20 1.84
CA LYS A 52 8.59 -10.32 1.35
C LYS A 52 8.35 -9.81 -0.08
N ASN A 53 7.14 -9.97 -0.61
CA ASN A 53 6.89 -9.77 -2.04
C ASN A 53 6.41 -8.35 -2.38
N ILE A 54 5.92 -7.61 -1.38
CA ILE A 54 5.53 -6.21 -1.48
C ILE A 54 5.46 -5.61 -0.08
N ASN A 55 5.93 -4.37 0.05
CA ASN A 55 5.79 -3.57 1.26
C ASN A 55 4.54 -2.70 1.18
N PHE A 56 3.67 -2.84 2.18
CA PHE A 56 2.51 -1.99 2.37
C PHE A 56 2.72 -1.13 3.60
N TYR A 57 2.71 0.18 3.41
CA TYR A 57 2.75 1.19 4.46
C TYR A 57 1.32 1.57 4.86
N LEU A 58 1.09 1.69 6.16
CA LEU A 58 -0.21 1.96 6.75
C LEU A 58 -0.21 3.34 7.44
N PRO A 59 -0.51 4.42 6.69
CA PRO A 59 -0.62 5.77 7.24
C PRO A 59 -1.49 5.85 8.48
N GLY A 60 -0.99 6.53 9.50
CA GLY A 60 -1.70 6.72 10.77
C GLY A 60 -1.85 5.45 11.60
N TYR A 61 -1.25 4.32 11.22
CA TYR A 61 -1.14 3.11 12.04
C TYR A 61 0.29 2.89 12.52
N GLY A 62 0.42 2.25 13.67
CA GLY A 62 1.72 1.85 14.20
C GLY A 62 1.65 1.19 15.56
N ALA A 63 2.80 0.77 16.05
CA ALA A 63 2.93 0.04 17.30
C ALA A 63 3.89 0.73 18.26
N TYR A 64 3.86 0.33 19.53
CA TYR A 64 4.78 0.81 20.57
C TYR A 64 4.72 2.31 20.85
N TRP A 65 3.57 2.94 20.61
CA TRP A 65 3.41 4.39 20.79
C TRP A 65 3.42 4.82 22.26
N ASN A 66 3.09 3.93 23.21
CA ASN A 66 3.10 4.24 24.65
C ASN A 66 2.37 5.55 25.01
N ASN A 67 1.23 5.83 24.35
CA ASN A 67 0.48 7.10 24.44
C ASN A 67 1.21 8.32 23.87
N ALA A 68 2.04 8.14 22.84
CA ALA A 68 2.72 9.23 22.15
C ALA A 68 1.74 10.20 21.45
N TYR A 69 0.53 9.74 21.13
CA TYR A 69 -0.48 10.52 20.43
C TYR A 69 -1.76 10.65 21.27
N PRO A 70 -2.31 11.87 21.45
CA PRO A 70 -3.50 12.08 22.26
C PRO A 70 -4.77 11.38 21.73
N ASP A 71 -4.85 11.16 20.42
CA ASP A 71 -5.98 10.52 19.74
C ASP A 71 -5.70 9.06 19.35
N GLU A 72 -4.71 8.44 20.01
CA GLU A 72 -4.37 7.03 19.84
C GLU A 72 -5.55 6.12 20.23
N GLU A 73 -6.02 5.30 19.29
CA GLU A 73 -7.02 4.25 19.52
C GLU A 73 -6.37 2.90 19.21
N HIS A 74 -6.46 1.94 20.14
CA HIS A 74 -6.04 0.57 19.85
C HIS A 74 -7.00 -0.08 18.85
N ILE A 75 -6.46 -0.64 17.77
CA ILE A 75 -7.26 -1.15 16.65
C ILE A 75 -7.13 -2.67 16.47
N VAL A 76 -5.91 -3.21 16.50
CA VAL A 76 -5.67 -4.63 16.23
C VAL A 76 -4.36 -5.09 16.88
N SER A 77 -4.20 -6.39 17.09
CA SER A 77 -2.93 -6.98 17.50
C SER A 77 -2.36 -7.86 16.40
N ILE A 78 -1.11 -7.62 16.03
CA ILE A 78 -0.36 -8.41 15.03
C ILE A 78 0.78 -9.11 15.79
N GLU A 79 0.79 -10.45 15.79
CA GLU A 79 1.80 -11.26 16.50
C GLU A 79 1.95 -10.88 17.99
N GLY A 80 0.84 -10.54 18.66
CA GLY A 80 0.85 -10.11 20.06
C GLY A 80 1.32 -8.67 20.29
N THR A 81 1.75 -7.97 19.24
CA THR A 81 2.06 -6.54 19.28
C THR A 81 0.77 -5.74 19.09
N MET A 82 0.49 -4.81 20.02
CA MET A 82 -0.67 -3.91 19.90
C MET A 82 -0.37 -2.83 18.86
N TRP A 83 -1.23 -2.74 17.85
CA TRP A 83 -1.24 -1.68 16.86
C TRP A 83 -2.37 -0.71 17.17
N SER A 84 -2.06 0.57 17.05
CA SER A 84 -2.96 1.67 17.29
C SER A 84 -3.12 2.52 16.03
N PHE A 85 -4.12 3.39 16.04
CA PHE A 85 -4.39 4.35 14.99
C PHE A 85 -4.54 5.76 15.55
N SER A 86 -4.07 6.76 14.81
CA SER A 86 -4.25 8.18 15.13
C SER A 86 -4.80 8.91 13.90
N TYR A 87 -5.93 9.59 14.07
CA TYR A 87 -6.56 10.39 13.01
C TYR A 87 -5.72 11.60 12.65
N SER A 88 -5.08 12.23 13.64
CA SER A 88 -4.22 13.39 13.44
C SER A 88 -2.98 13.03 12.61
N MET A 89 -2.35 11.89 12.89
CA MET A 89 -1.21 11.40 12.12
C MET A 89 -1.62 10.93 10.72
N TYR A 90 -2.78 10.28 10.59
CA TYR A 90 -3.36 9.93 9.29
C TYR A 90 -3.57 11.16 8.39
N ALA A 91 -4.19 12.22 8.93
CA ALA A 91 -4.42 13.46 8.20
C ALA A 91 -3.11 14.15 7.80
N LYS A 92 -2.14 14.24 8.73
CA LYS A 92 -0.81 14.80 8.46
C LYS A 92 -0.10 14.05 7.34
N PHE A 93 -0.12 12.72 7.37
CA PHE A 93 0.50 11.91 6.32
C PHE A 93 -0.11 12.21 4.95
N ILE A 94 -1.45 12.32 4.87
CA ILE A 94 -2.15 12.66 3.63
C ILE A 94 -1.72 14.04 3.13
N GLU A 95 -1.70 15.05 4.00
CA GLU A 95 -1.26 16.41 3.64
C GLU A 95 0.16 16.42 3.08
N ASP A 96 1.06 15.63 3.65
CA ASP A 96 2.43 15.52 3.17
C ASP A 96 2.50 14.80 1.82
N LEU A 97 1.77 13.70 1.64
CA LEU A 97 1.70 12.99 0.36
C LEU A 97 1.09 13.86 -0.77
N GLU A 98 0.11 14.69 -0.44
CA GLU A 98 -0.51 15.64 -1.38
C GLU A 98 0.39 16.82 -1.77
N LYS A 99 1.45 17.10 -1.00
CA LYS A 99 2.48 18.10 -1.35
C LYS A 99 3.54 17.51 -2.28
N GLU A 100 3.86 16.23 -2.10
CA GLU A 100 4.88 15.52 -2.87
C GLU A 100 4.38 15.00 -4.23
N SER A 101 3.06 14.98 -4.45
CA SER A 101 2.45 14.43 -5.66
C SER A 101 1.23 15.21 -6.15
N ARG A 102 0.82 14.96 -7.40
CA ARG A 102 -0.47 15.48 -7.92
C ARG A 102 -1.70 14.73 -7.43
N TRP A 103 -1.52 13.60 -6.75
CA TRP A 103 -2.65 12.89 -6.17
C TRP A 103 -3.33 13.74 -5.10
N LYS A 104 -4.65 13.57 -5.01
CA LYS A 104 -5.51 14.21 -4.03
C LYS A 104 -6.38 13.15 -3.40
N TYR A 105 -6.45 13.21 -2.08
CA TYR A 105 -7.19 12.24 -1.29
C TYR A 105 -8.69 12.37 -1.59
N SER A 106 -9.33 11.24 -1.95
CA SER A 106 -10.77 11.24 -2.24
C SER A 106 -11.65 11.38 -0.99
N GLY A 107 -11.09 11.14 0.20
CA GLY A 107 -11.86 10.97 1.43
C GLY A 107 -12.21 9.50 1.74
N GLU A 108 -12.02 8.59 0.79
CA GLU A 108 -12.32 7.16 0.92
C GLU A 108 -11.04 6.32 1.15
N SER A 109 -11.22 5.01 1.33
CA SER A 109 -10.11 4.08 1.49
C SER A 109 -9.47 3.80 0.13
N GLU A 110 -8.16 3.96 0.05
CA GLU A 110 -7.41 3.86 -1.20
C GLU A 110 -6.18 2.98 -1.04
N LEU A 111 -5.92 2.16 -2.06
CA LEU A 111 -4.62 1.54 -2.25
C LEU A 111 -3.86 2.31 -3.34
N ILE A 112 -2.77 2.97 -2.96
CA ILE A 112 -1.88 3.64 -3.90
C ILE A 112 -0.68 2.71 -4.12
N LEU A 113 -0.40 2.39 -5.37
CA LEU A 113 0.82 1.72 -5.79
C LEU A 113 1.70 2.74 -6.51
N LEU A 114 2.96 2.76 -6.14
CA LEU A 114 3.98 3.60 -6.77
C LEU A 114 5.32 2.89 -6.74
N ASP A 115 6.11 3.14 -7.78
CA ASP A 115 7.47 2.64 -7.82
C ASP A 115 8.34 3.48 -6.89
N TYR A 116 9.43 2.88 -6.40
CA TYR A 116 10.53 3.61 -5.81
C TYR A 116 11.81 3.18 -6.51
N HIS A 117 12.73 4.12 -6.69
CA HIS A 117 14.04 3.87 -7.26
C HIS A 117 15.04 4.86 -6.68
N ASN A 118 16.30 4.45 -6.56
CA ASN A 118 17.37 5.32 -6.03
C ASN A 118 17.03 5.96 -4.67
N LYS A 119 16.42 5.18 -3.75
CA LYS A 119 15.96 5.64 -2.41
C LYS A 119 14.94 6.79 -2.44
N LYS A 120 14.21 6.96 -3.55
CA LYS A 120 13.15 7.96 -3.68
C LYS A 120 11.89 7.32 -4.22
N LEU A 121 10.75 7.77 -3.71
CA LEU A 121 9.45 7.44 -4.27
C LEU A 121 9.29 8.11 -5.64
N ASP A 122 8.78 7.36 -6.60
CA ASP A 122 8.54 7.82 -7.95
C ASP A 122 7.07 8.19 -8.14
N TYR A 123 6.80 9.49 -8.13
CA TYR A 123 5.47 10.03 -8.39
C TYR A 123 5.17 10.25 -9.86
N SER A 124 6.12 9.97 -10.76
CA SER A 124 5.91 10.16 -12.20
C SER A 124 4.76 9.29 -12.73
N LYS A 125 4.51 8.17 -12.07
CA LYS A 125 3.36 7.30 -12.31
C LYS A 125 2.89 6.74 -11.00
N ILE A 126 1.60 6.89 -10.71
CA ILE A 126 0.95 6.27 -9.56
C ILE A 126 -0.35 5.62 -9.99
N LEU A 127 -0.63 4.47 -9.40
CA LEU A 127 -1.86 3.71 -9.61
C LEU A 127 -2.66 3.69 -8.31
N VAL A 128 -3.84 4.26 -8.33
CA VAL A 128 -4.70 4.38 -7.15
C VAL A 128 -5.94 3.52 -7.34
N PHE A 129 -6.27 2.65 -6.40
CA PHE A 129 -7.52 1.90 -6.36
C PHE A 129 -8.45 2.51 -5.30
N HIS A 130 -9.66 2.90 -5.69
CA HIS A 130 -10.68 3.43 -4.78
C HIS A 130 -11.51 2.27 -4.22
N LEU A 131 -11.12 1.77 -3.05
CA LEU A 131 -11.60 0.49 -2.54
C LEU A 131 -13.09 0.53 -2.15
N ASP A 132 -13.55 1.62 -1.52
CA ASP A 132 -14.96 1.79 -1.17
C ASP A 132 -15.85 1.85 -2.43
N ALA A 133 -15.49 2.67 -3.43
CA ALA A 133 -16.18 2.71 -4.72
C ALA A 133 -16.22 1.34 -5.43
N MET A 134 -15.11 0.59 -5.39
CA MET A 134 -15.02 -0.77 -5.96
C MET A 134 -15.94 -1.78 -5.26
N LEU A 135 -16.13 -1.67 -3.94
CA LEU A 135 -17.09 -2.48 -3.19
C LEU A 135 -18.52 -2.09 -3.51
N GLN A 136 -18.82 -0.79 -3.48
CA GLN A 136 -20.17 -0.26 -3.67
C GLN A 136 -20.75 -0.66 -5.03
N ASP A 137 -19.91 -0.60 -6.07
CA ASP A 137 -20.30 -0.98 -7.43
C ASP A 137 -20.18 -2.48 -7.72
N LYS A 138 -19.73 -3.28 -6.74
CA LYS A 138 -19.53 -4.74 -6.84
C LYS A 138 -18.47 -5.13 -7.89
N THR A 139 -17.54 -4.23 -8.22
CA THR A 139 -16.36 -4.54 -9.04
C THR A 139 -15.46 -5.55 -8.34
N ILE A 140 -15.36 -5.44 -7.01
CA ILE A 140 -14.81 -6.49 -6.17
C ILE A 140 -15.92 -7.05 -5.29
N THR A 141 -15.90 -8.36 -5.09
CA THR A 141 -16.85 -9.03 -4.19
C THR A 141 -16.52 -8.78 -2.73
N SER A 142 -15.23 -8.61 -2.42
CA SER A 142 -14.72 -8.20 -1.12
C SER A 142 -13.32 -7.61 -1.24
N VAL A 143 -12.94 -6.80 -0.26
CA VAL A 143 -11.58 -6.27 -0.13
C VAL A 143 -10.57 -7.40 0.00
N ASN A 144 -10.90 -8.43 0.79
CA ASN A 144 -10.02 -9.59 1.01
C ASN A 144 -9.74 -10.36 -0.29
N SER A 145 -10.74 -10.56 -1.15
CA SER A 145 -10.54 -11.21 -2.45
C SER A 145 -9.65 -10.37 -3.38
N PHE A 146 -9.81 -9.04 -3.34
CA PHE A 146 -8.95 -8.14 -4.08
C PHE A 146 -7.49 -8.20 -3.59
N PHE A 147 -7.25 -8.11 -2.29
CA PHE A 147 -5.90 -8.20 -1.72
C PHE A 147 -5.26 -9.58 -1.97
N GLU A 148 -6.00 -10.69 -1.93
CA GLU A 148 -5.46 -12.00 -2.28
C GLU A 148 -4.97 -12.05 -3.74
N LYS A 149 -5.67 -11.38 -4.67
CA LYS A 149 -5.19 -11.24 -6.06
C LYS A 149 -3.92 -10.40 -6.11
N VAL A 150 -3.86 -9.29 -5.36
CA VAL A 150 -2.66 -8.43 -5.26
C VAL A 150 -1.48 -9.22 -4.73
N PHE A 151 -1.61 -9.88 -3.57
CA PHE A 151 -0.54 -10.66 -2.96
C PHE A 151 -0.07 -11.80 -3.88
N ARG A 152 -0.98 -12.48 -4.57
CA ARG A 152 -0.64 -13.54 -5.51
C ARG A 152 0.13 -13.00 -6.71
N TYR A 153 -0.28 -11.86 -7.25
CA TYR A 153 0.42 -11.23 -8.36
C TYR A 153 1.86 -10.90 -7.97
N PHE A 154 2.05 -10.21 -6.84
CA PHE A 154 3.39 -9.88 -6.36
C PHE A 154 4.21 -11.13 -6.06
N ALA A 155 3.64 -12.15 -5.41
CA ALA A 155 4.35 -13.41 -5.15
C ALA A 155 4.79 -14.16 -6.43
N GLN A 156 3.97 -14.16 -7.49
CA GLN A 156 4.28 -14.84 -8.75
C GLN A 156 5.30 -14.08 -9.62
N ASN A 157 5.33 -12.75 -9.49
CA ASN A 157 6.18 -11.89 -10.31
C ASN A 157 7.42 -11.38 -9.55
N SER A 158 7.46 -11.53 -8.22
CA SER A 158 8.67 -11.35 -7.43
C SER A 158 9.64 -12.49 -7.73
N THR A 159 10.84 -12.18 -8.20
CA THR A 159 11.87 -13.19 -8.54
C THR A 159 12.49 -13.87 -7.30
N ILE A 160 11.96 -13.62 -6.10
CA ILE A 160 12.50 -14.04 -4.80
C ILE A 160 12.57 -15.58 -4.67
N GLU A 161 11.70 -16.33 -5.35
CA GLU A 161 11.71 -17.80 -5.33
C GLU A 161 12.85 -18.45 -6.14
N LYS A 162 13.62 -17.71 -6.97
CA LYS A 162 14.73 -18.30 -7.76
C LYS A 162 16.11 -18.20 -7.13
N PHE A 163 16.27 -17.56 -5.97
CA PHE A 163 17.60 -17.28 -5.38
C PHE A 163 17.85 -17.93 -4.00
N ARG A 164 17.19 -19.06 -3.71
CA ARG A 164 17.30 -19.74 -2.41
C ARG A 164 18.61 -20.52 -2.15
N ASN A 165 19.67 -20.31 -2.94
CA ASN A 165 20.99 -20.92 -2.74
C ASN A 165 22.11 -19.95 -3.11
N ARG A 166 22.40 -18.97 -2.24
CA ARG A 166 23.75 -18.50 -1.87
C ARG A 166 23.62 -17.25 -1.00
N VAL A 167 24.41 -17.27 0.07
CA VAL A 167 24.57 -16.21 1.07
C VAL A 167 24.93 -14.88 0.39
N GLY A 168 24.22 -13.81 0.80
CA GLY A 168 24.50 -12.41 0.50
C GLY A 168 24.08 -11.97 -0.90
N PHE A 169 22.85 -11.48 -1.11
CA PHE A 169 22.44 -11.03 -2.44
C PHE A 169 21.46 -9.85 -2.47
N LYS A 170 21.78 -8.94 -3.40
CA LYS A 170 20.99 -7.82 -3.92
C LYS A 170 19.67 -8.29 -4.53
N THR A 171 18.60 -7.59 -4.18
CA THR A 171 17.23 -7.73 -4.69
C THR A 171 17.19 -7.54 -6.20
N LEU A 172 16.84 -8.59 -6.97
CA LEU A 172 16.82 -8.57 -8.45
C LEU A 172 15.55 -9.20 -9.03
N GLY A 173 14.40 -8.75 -8.54
CA GLY A 173 13.11 -9.03 -9.15
C GLY A 173 12.17 -7.86 -8.95
N GLN A 174 12.26 -6.87 -9.83
CA GLN A 174 11.42 -5.68 -9.78
C GLN A 174 10.07 -5.97 -10.41
N VAL A 175 9.01 -5.87 -9.61
CA VAL A 175 7.69 -5.55 -10.16
C VAL A 175 7.66 -4.03 -10.27
N THR A 176 7.36 -3.51 -11.46
CA THR A 176 7.14 -2.08 -11.69
C THR A 176 5.66 -1.83 -11.94
N LEU A 177 5.24 -0.57 -11.80
CA LEU A 177 3.89 -0.16 -12.17
C LEU A 177 3.57 -0.44 -13.63
N ASP A 178 4.52 -0.25 -14.55
CA ASP A 178 4.30 -0.57 -15.97
C ASP A 178 4.00 -2.06 -16.18
N THR A 179 4.70 -2.94 -15.45
CA THR A 179 4.43 -4.37 -15.49
C THR A 179 3.04 -4.70 -14.95
N ILE A 180 2.61 -4.04 -13.87
CA ILE A 180 1.26 -4.18 -13.28
C ILE A 180 0.20 -3.72 -14.27
N LEU A 181 0.40 -2.58 -14.94
CA LEU A 181 -0.57 -1.98 -15.84
C LEU A 181 -0.74 -2.76 -17.15
N GLU A 182 0.35 -3.28 -17.72
CA GLU A 182 0.32 -4.11 -18.93
C GLU A 182 -0.48 -5.39 -18.71
N LYS A 183 -0.34 -6.00 -17.52
CA LYS A 183 -0.93 -7.30 -17.22
C LYS A 183 -2.19 -7.24 -16.37
N LEU A 184 -2.60 -6.02 -15.96
CA LEU A 184 -3.58 -5.71 -14.90
C LEU A 184 -4.44 -6.92 -14.49
N PRO A 185 -3.88 -7.82 -13.66
CA PRO A 185 -4.38 -9.20 -13.50
C PRO A 185 -5.65 -9.27 -12.65
N PHE A 186 -6.16 -8.10 -12.26
CA PHE A 186 -7.21 -7.94 -11.26
C PHE A 186 -8.62 -8.06 -11.86
N ASN A 187 -8.74 -8.16 -13.19
CA ASN A 187 -10.01 -8.27 -13.94
C ASN A 187 -11.00 -7.14 -13.62
N LEU A 188 -10.53 -5.89 -13.57
CA LEU A 188 -11.31 -4.72 -13.10
C LEU A 188 -12.20 -4.07 -14.17
N GLY A 189 -12.86 -4.85 -15.04
CA GLY A 189 -13.83 -4.33 -16.02
C GLY A 189 -13.23 -3.51 -17.18
N THR A 190 -14.09 -2.87 -17.98
CA THR A 190 -13.74 -2.15 -19.23
C THR A 190 -13.19 -0.73 -19.00
N LEU A 191 -12.76 -0.02 -20.06
CA LEU A 191 -12.17 1.33 -19.99
C LEU A 191 -13.00 2.38 -19.21
N PHE A 192 -14.34 2.31 -19.24
CA PHE A 192 -15.21 3.22 -18.49
C PHE A 192 -15.20 2.97 -16.96
N VAL A 193 -14.79 1.76 -16.55
CA VAL A 193 -14.65 1.33 -15.16
C VAL A 193 -13.37 1.91 -14.53
N LYS A 194 -12.36 2.24 -15.36
CA LYS A 194 -11.09 2.85 -14.92
C LYS A 194 -11.33 4.10 -14.08
N ALA A 195 -11.91 5.15 -14.66
CA ALA A 195 -12.02 6.46 -14.02
C ALA A 195 -12.75 6.45 -12.65
N LYS A 196 -13.60 5.46 -12.38
CA LYS A 196 -14.34 5.33 -11.12
C LYS A 196 -13.65 4.46 -10.08
N HIS A 197 -12.92 3.41 -10.51
CA HIS A 197 -12.38 2.39 -9.60
C HIS A 197 -10.87 2.45 -9.43
N TYR A 198 -10.16 2.94 -10.45
CA TYR A 198 -8.74 3.21 -10.31
C TYR A 198 -8.23 4.28 -11.26
N VAL A 199 -7.43 5.21 -10.74
CA VAL A 199 -6.81 6.25 -11.55
C VAL A 199 -5.33 5.97 -11.75
N ILE A 200 -4.85 6.24 -12.96
CA ILE A 200 -3.42 6.31 -13.26
C ILE A 200 -3.11 7.79 -13.39
N ILE A 201 -2.27 8.31 -12.49
CA ILE A 201 -1.78 9.68 -12.58
C ILE A 201 -0.37 9.58 -13.16
N ASP A 202 -0.21 10.12 -14.37
CA ASP A 202 1.03 10.11 -15.16
C ASP A 202 1.52 11.56 -15.27
N GLU A 203 2.66 11.86 -14.66
CA GLU A 203 3.26 13.20 -14.67
C GLU A 203 4.14 13.46 -15.89
N ALA A 204 4.50 12.42 -16.67
CA ALA A 204 5.36 12.54 -17.84
C ALA A 204 4.61 13.06 -19.08
N LYS A 205 3.27 13.08 -19.04
CA LYS A 205 2.42 13.64 -20.12
C LYS A 205 2.02 15.07 -19.80
N ARG A 206 2.79 16.02 -20.33
CA ARG A 206 2.33 17.37 -20.66
C ARG A 206 2.34 17.55 -22.17
#